data_AF-A0A7I7QFH4-F1
#
_entry.id   AF-A0A7I7QFH4-F1
#
_cell.length_a   1.000
_cell.length_b   1.000
_cell.length_c   1.000
_cell.angle_alpha   90.00
_cell.angle_beta   90.00
_cell.angle_gamma   90.00
#
_symmetry.space_group_name_H-M   'P 1'
#
loop_
_entity.id
_entity.type
_entity.pdbx_description
1 polymer ?
#
loop_
_entity_poly.entity_id
_entity_poly.type
_entity_poly.pdbx_seq_one_letter_code
_entity_poly.pdbx_strand_id
1 'polypeptide(L)'
;MPDALKLRVQAWARRKEQLLPSGFSMTVVAGFDAMMLVVGSIAALPRPDSEWPIVVVAMVIAFSPEIVFFAFDLSGIMNRHEGPTLWAAFMVGTAILLFATPTAITGDFAPLMLTLAVGMVSAITSARGGALAAASAAALLIYAGAMHRLNTPALYLAFVAIGWLVGYLMRTQQDLLTKQSQMQDQLARHAAADERRRIAREVHDVIAHSLSVTLLHLTGARHALEHDGVDEDTVRALQRAEHLGRQAMADIRRTVGLLNVVNELPGVDGDRTVTPGRGLHGMMQRIELLGGTITFGPSPDGWSVHASVPSGAHESDPPDRIPAS
;
A
#
# COMPACT_ATOMS: atom_id res chain seq x y z
N MET A 1 25.22 29.36 -13.67
CA MET A 1 24.03 29.04 -14.49
C MET A 1 23.78 27.52 -14.70
N PRO A 2 24.78 26.64 -14.92
CA PRO A 2 24.49 25.21 -15.16
C PRO A 2 23.91 24.46 -13.95
N ASP A 3 24.23 24.89 -12.72
CA ASP A 3 23.79 24.18 -11.50
C ASP A 3 22.30 24.41 -11.17
N ALA A 4 21.78 25.60 -11.46
CA ALA A 4 20.35 25.89 -11.28
C ALA A 4 19.47 25.07 -12.24
N LEU A 5 19.94 24.83 -13.46
CA LEU A 5 19.25 23.96 -14.42
C LEU A 5 19.26 22.51 -13.94
N LYS A 6 20.43 22.00 -13.50
CA LYS A 6 20.55 20.63 -12.96
C LYS A 6 19.62 20.39 -11.77
N LEU A 7 19.54 21.33 -10.82
CA LEU A 7 18.65 21.22 -9.66
C LEU A 7 17.16 21.21 -10.06
N ARG A 8 16.76 22.04 -11.04
CA ARG A 8 15.39 22.05 -11.57
C ARG A 8 15.04 20.74 -12.27
N VAL A 9 15.96 20.20 -13.07
CA VAL A 9 15.78 18.90 -13.75
C VAL A 9 15.68 17.77 -12.74
N GLN A 10 16.53 17.75 -11.71
CA GLN A 10 16.47 16.73 -10.66
C GLN A 10 15.18 16.82 -9.83
N ALA A 11 14.72 18.03 -9.49
CA ALA A 11 13.48 18.22 -8.76
C ALA A 11 12.26 17.77 -9.60
N TRP A 12 12.26 18.08 -10.89
CA TRP A 12 11.23 17.63 -11.82
C TRP A 12 11.24 16.11 -11.99
N ALA A 13 12.41 15.48 -12.15
CA ALA A 13 12.54 14.04 -12.29
C ALA A 13 12.04 13.30 -11.05
N ARG A 14 12.41 13.77 -9.85
CA ARG A 14 11.90 13.22 -8.58
C ARG A 14 10.39 13.35 -8.45
N ARG A 15 9.80 14.46 -8.88
CA ARG A 15 8.34 14.64 -8.89
C ARG A 15 7.66 13.63 -9.83
N LYS A 16 8.21 13.40 -11.02
CA LYS A 16 7.68 12.41 -11.96
C LYS A 16 7.85 10.98 -11.46
N GLU A 17 8.96 10.67 -10.82
CA GLU A 17 9.20 9.35 -10.22
C GLU A 17 8.17 8.99 -9.13
N GLN A 18 7.66 9.97 -8.38
CA GLN A 18 6.57 9.77 -7.41
C GLN A 18 5.22 9.42 -8.04
N LEU A 19 5.03 9.73 -9.33
CA LEU A 19 3.78 9.47 -10.06
C LEU A 19 3.80 8.11 -10.76
N LEU A 20 4.97 7.51 -10.94
CA LEU A 20 5.10 6.21 -11.59
C LEU A 20 4.55 5.10 -10.68
N PRO A 21 3.93 4.05 -11.23
CA PRO A 21 3.53 2.88 -10.46
C PRO A 21 4.73 2.27 -9.74
N SER A 22 4.49 1.74 -8.54
CA SER A 22 5.53 1.12 -7.70
C SER A 22 6.31 0.05 -8.48
N GLY A 23 7.60 0.28 -8.69
CA GLY A 23 8.50 -0.64 -9.39
C GLY A 23 9.01 -0.16 -10.76
N PHE A 24 8.56 0.99 -11.27
CA PHE A 24 9.16 1.62 -12.44
C PHE A 24 10.07 2.79 -12.04
N SER A 25 11.31 2.78 -12.55
CA SER A 25 12.23 3.91 -12.41
C SER A 25 12.12 4.85 -13.61
N MET A 26 12.45 6.12 -13.39
CA MET A 26 12.52 7.12 -14.47
C MET A 26 13.52 6.73 -15.57
N THR A 27 14.56 5.97 -15.21
CA THR A 27 15.55 5.45 -16.16
C THR A 27 14.98 4.38 -17.09
N VAL A 28 14.10 3.51 -16.59
CA VAL A 28 13.45 2.48 -17.41
C VAL A 28 12.46 3.14 -18.38
N VAL A 29 11.69 4.12 -17.90
CA VAL A 29 10.75 4.88 -18.74
C VAL A 29 11.51 5.61 -19.86
N ALA A 30 12.52 6.42 -19.51
CA ALA A 30 13.31 7.14 -20.50
C ALA A 30 14.03 6.20 -21.49
N GLY A 31 14.49 5.03 -21.03
CA GLY A 31 15.09 4.02 -21.91
C GLY A 31 14.10 3.41 -22.89
N PHE A 32 12.87 3.15 -22.45
CA PHE A 32 11.80 2.66 -23.32
C PHE A 32 11.37 3.72 -24.34
N ASP A 33 11.16 4.97 -23.91
CA ASP A 33 10.78 6.07 -24.80
C ASP A 33 11.88 6.36 -25.84
N ALA A 34 13.15 6.28 -25.44
CA ALA A 34 14.27 6.36 -26.37
C ALA A 34 14.26 5.21 -27.39
N MET A 35 13.99 3.98 -26.96
CA MET A 35 13.83 2.83 -27.86
C MET A 35 12.66 3.04 -28.83
N MET A 36 11.52 3.54 -28.33
CA MET A 36 10.36 3.90 -29.14
C MET A 36 10.70 4.91 -30.23
N LEU A 37 11.40 5.99 -29.88
CA LEU A 37 11.83 7.02 -30.82
C LEU A 37 12.79 6.46 -31.88
N VAL A 38 13.71 5.58 -31.49
CA VAL A 38 14.61 4.90 -32.44
C VAL A 38 13.81 4.04 -33.42
N VAL A 39 12.88 3.23 -32.93
CA VAL A 39 12.04 2.37 -33.77
C VAL A 39 11.14 3.20 -34.70
N GLY A 40 10.52 4.27 -34.19
CA GLY A 40 9.72 5.19 -35.01
C GLY A 40 10.55 5.90 -36.08
N SER A 41 11.79 6.29 -35.76
CA SER A 41 12.71 6.88 -36.73
C SER A 41 13.09 5.88 -37.82
N ILE A 42 13.42 4.63 -37.45
CA ILE A 42 13.72 3.56 -38.41
C ILE A 42 12.50 3.24 -39.30
N ALA A 43 11.29 3.30 -38.75
CA ALA A 43 10.05 3.11 -39.52
C ALA A 43 9.76 4.26 -40.49
N ALA A 44 10.22 5.48 -40.20
CA ALA A 44 10.04 6.67 -41.02
C ALA A 44 11.04 6.76 -42.19
N LEU A 45 12.31 6.40 -41.98
CA LEU A 45 13.40 6.59 -42.94
C LEU A 45 13.17 6.00 -44.35
N PRO A 46 12.57 4.79 -44.51
CA PRO A 46 12.38 4.20 -45.83
C PRO A 46 11.21 4.81 -46.63
N ARG A 47 10.48 5.79 -46.07
CA ARG A 47 9.27 6.36 -46.67
C ARG A 47 9.65 7.39 -47.76
N PRO A 48 8.96 7.41 -48.92
CA PRO A 48 9.17 8.42 -49.96
C PRO A 48 8.94 9.85 -49.48
N ASP A 49 9.62 10.81 -50.09
CA ASP A 49 9.55 12.21 -49.64
C ASP A 49 8.13 12.82 -49.72
N SER A 50 7.34 12.36 -50.70
CA SER A 50 5.94 12.76 -50.86
C SER A 50 5.03 12.32 -49.71
N GLU A 51 5.46 11.34 -48.90
CA GLU A 51 4.69 10.74 -47.82
C GLU A 51 5.05 11.33 -46.43
N TRP A 52 6.09 12.16 -46.32
CA TRP A 52 6.52 12.76 -45.04
C TRP A 52 5.41 13.50 -44.28
N PRO A 53 4.47 14.24 -44.91
CA PRO A 53 3.37 14.85 -44.17
C PRO A 53 2.53 13.82 -43.38
N ILE A 54 2.28 12.65 -43.98
CA ILE A 54 1.53 11.55 -43.35
C ILE A 54 2.35 10.92 -42.23
N VAL A 55 3.65 10.69 -42.48
CA VAL A 55 4.58 10.14 -41.48
C VAL A 55 4.67 11.03 -40.24
N VAL A 56 4.80 12.35 -40.44
CA VAL A 56 4.85 13.33 -39.35
C VAL A 56 3.55 13.31 -38.54
N VAL A 57 2.40 13.29 -39.21
CA VAL A 57 1.09 13.19 -38.51
C VAL A 57 1.00 11.89 -37.69
N ALA A 58 1.42 10.77 -38.27
CA ALA A 58 1.42 9.48 -37.57
C ALA A 58 2.32 9.48 -36.33
N MET A 59 3.53 10.04 -36.44
CA MET A 59 4.47 10.17 -35.32
C MET A 59 3.95 11.12 -34.25
N VAL A 60 3.42 12.29 -34.63
CA VAL A 60 2.85 13.24 -33.67
C VAL A 60 1.69 12.60 -32.89
N ILE A 61 0.82 11.83 -33.55
CA ILE A 61 -0.26 11.10 -32.87
C ILE A 61 0.32 10.03 -31.94
N ALA A 62 1.21 9.17 -32.44
CA ALA A 62 1.79 8.07 -31.66
C ALA A 62 2.49 8.55 -30.38
N PHE A 63 3.29 9.61 -30.49
CA PHE A 63 4.07 10.17 -29.37
C PHE A 63 3.33 11.24 -28.58
N SER A 64 2.11 11.60 -28.96
CA SER A 64 1.32 12.62 -28.24
C SER A 64 1.15 12.34 -26.74
N PRO A 65 0.90 11.10 -26.27
CA PRO A 65 0.71 10.87 -24.84
C PRO A 65 2.01 11.01 -24.06
N GLU A 66 3.16 10.62 -24.63
CA GLU A 66 4.48 10.84 -24.03
C GLU A 66 4.78 12.33 -23.90
N ILE A 67 4.56 13.09 -24.98
CA ILE A 67 4.73 14.54 -24.97
C ILE A 67 3.84 15.16 -23.89
N VAL A 68 2.58 14.72 -23.78
CA VAL A 68 1.68 15.25 -22.74
C VAL A 68 2.15 14.88 -21.34
N PHE A 69 2.60 13.64 -21.13
CA PHE A 69 3.15 13.18 -19.85
C PHE A 69 4.38 13.99 -19.43
N PHE A 70 5.27 14.33 -20.36
CA PHE A 70 6.50 15.09 -20.06
C PHE A 70 6.27 16.60 -19.97
N ALA A 71 5.44 17.16 -20.85
CA ALA A 71 5.24 18.60 -20.97
C ALA A 71 4.24 19.15 -19.95
N PHE A 72 3.26 18.35 -19.51
CA PHE A 72 2.21 18.81 -18.61
C PHE A 72 2.15 18.04 -17.28
N ASP A 73 1.76 18.72 -16.21
CA ASP A 73 1.53 18.11 -14.88
C ASP A 73 0.07 17.63 -14.76
N LEU A 74 -0.40 16.87 -15.76
CA LEU A 74 -1.78 16.34 -15.85
C LEU A 74 -1.94 14.96 -15.16
N SER A 75 -1.01 14.60 -14.29
CA SER A 75 -0.93 13.29 -13.63
C SER A 75 -2.20 12.87 -12.89
N GLY A 76 -2.97 13.82 -12.36
CA GLY A 76 -4.26 13.55 -11.71
C GLY A 76 -5.39 13.09 -12.64
N ILE A 77 -5.38 13.50 -13.92
CA ILE A 77 -6.39 13.12 -14.93
C ILE A 77 -5.99 11.82 -15.62
N MET A 78 -4.69 11.63 -15.82
CA MET A 78 -4.14 10.53 -16.60
C MET A 78 -4.19 9.19 -15.84
N ASN A 79 -4.10 9.18 -14.50
CA ASN A 79 -3.94 7.97 -13.69
C ASN A 79 -5.03 6.86 -13.88
N ARG A 80 -6.23 7.19 -14.39
CA ARG A 80 -7.29 6.20 -14.67
C ARG A 80 -7.35 5.73 -16.13
N HIS A 81 -6.76 6.50 -17.06
CA HIS A 81 -6.88 6.28 -18.51
C HIS A 81 -5.53 6.29 -19.27
N GLU A 82 -4.39 6.31 -18.58
CA GLU A 82 -3.04 6.28 -19.17
C GLU A 82 -2.87 5.13 -20.17
N GLY A 83 -3.18 3.89 -19.75
CA GLY A 83 -3.01 2.73 -20.62
C GLY A 83 -3.83 2.77 -21.91
N PRO A 84 -5.16 2.98 -21.85
CA PRO A 84 -6.00 3.06 -23.05
C PRO A 84 -5.64 4.21 -23.99
N THR A 85 -5.23 5.37 -23.47
CA THR A 85 -4.84 6.53 -24.30
C THR A 85 -3.51 6.32 -25.01
N LEU A 86 -2.50 5.80 -24.29
CA LEU A 86 -1.23 5.33 -24.87
C LEU A 86 -1.48 4.30 -25.97
N TRP A 87 -2.30 3.28 -25.67
CA TRP A 87 -2.63 2.23 -26.64
C TRP A 87 -3.28 2.80 -27.90
N ALA A 88 -4.29 3.65 -27.75
CA ALA A 88 -5.00 4.25 -28.87
C ALA A 88 -4.07 5.09 -29.76
N ALA A 89 -3.18 5.89 -29.17
CA ALA A 89 -2.21 6.70 -29.90
C ALA A 89 -1.28 5.84 -30.77
N PHE A 90 -0.65 4.81 -30.19
CA PHE A 90 0.25 3.91 -30.93
C PHE A 90 -0.48 3.05 -31.96
N MET A 91 -1.70 2.58 -31.65
CA MET A 91 -2.56 1.89 -32.62
C MET A 91 -2.86 2.78 -33.84
N VAL A 92 -3.32 4.02 -33.60
CA VAL A 92 -3.69 4.94 -34.68
C VAL A 92 -2.47 5.35 -35.48
N GLY A 93 -1.35 5.70 -34.83
CA GLY A 93 -0.11 6.05 -35.53
C GLY A 93 0.40 4.91 -36.40
N THR A 94 0.42 3.68 -35.88
CA THR A 94 0.84 2.49 -36.65
C THR A 94 -0.14 2.22 -37.80
N ALA A 95 -1.45 2.34 -37.58
CA ALA A 95 -2.45 2.16 -38.62
C ALA A 95 -2.30 3.19 -39.75
N ILE A 96 -2.03 4.46 -39.43
CA ILE A 96 -1.76 5.50 -40.44
C ILE A 96 -0.52 5.11 -41.26
N LEU A 97 0.57 4.68 -40.63
CA LEU A 97 1.78 4.26 -41.35
C LEU A 97 1.59 3.02 -42.24
N LEU A 98 0.67 2.12 -41.89
CA LEU A 98 0.41 0.91 -42.68
C LEU A 98 -0.61 1.11 -43.82
N PHE A 99 -1.59 2.00 -43.64
CA PHE A 99 -2.74 2.10 -44.53
C PHE A 99 -2.90 3.44 -45.24
N ALA A 100 -2.42 4.54 -44.66
CA ALA A 100 -2.56 5.86 -45.28
C ALA A 100 -1.46 6.16 -46.31
N THR A 101 -0.35 5.43 -46.27
CA THR A 101 0.73 5.51 -47.25
C THR A 101 0.41 4.66 -48.49
N PRO A 102 0.49 5.25 -49.70
CA PRO A 102 0.23 4.53 -50.94
C PRO A 102 1.14 3.32 -51.13
N THR A 103 2.41 3.44 -50.74
CA THR A 103 3.44 2.42 -50.96
C THR A 103 3.53 1.39 -49.83
N ALA A 104 3.58 0.10 -50.18
CA ALA A 104 3.91 -0.95 -49.23
C ALA A 104 5.43 -1.03 -49.05
N ILE A 105 5.90 -0.94 -47.81
CA ILE A 105 7.33 -0.98 -47.50
C ILE A 105 7.75 -2.42 -47.21
N THR A 106 8.77 -2.90 -47.93
CA THR A 106 9.38 -4.20 -47.66
C THR A 106 10.20 -4.11 -46.38
N GLY A 107 9.88 -4.94 -45.38
CA GLY A 107 10.56 -4.90 -44.08
C GLY A 107 10.17 -3.70 -43.20
N ASP A 108 8.91 -3.26 -43.27
CA ASP A 108 8.40 -2.12 -42.50
C ASP A 108 8.58 -2.31 -40.98
N PHE A 109 9.17 -1.33 -40.29
CA PHE A 109 9.39 -1.34 -38.84
C PHE A 109 8.22 -0.72 -38.05
N ALA A 110 7.25 -0.08 -38.71
CA ALA A 110 6.10 0.53 -38.03
C ALA A 110 5.35 -0.44 -37.09
N PRO A 111 5.09 -1.71 -37.46
CA PRO A 111 4.50 -2.69 -36.56
C PRO A 111 5.26 -2.92 -35.25
N LEU A 112 6.58 -2.70 -35.21
CA LEU A 112 7.39 -2.90 -34.01
C LEU A 112 7.03 -1.88 -32.92
N MET A 113 6.63 -0.66 -33.31
CA MET A 113 6.10 0.32 -32.36
C MET A 113 4.88 -0.24 -31.63
N LEU A 114 3.97 -0.87 -32.37
CA LEU A 114 2.78 -1.47 -31.80
C LEU A 114 3.11 -2.64 -30.87
N THR A 115 4.07 -3.49 -31.23
CA THR A 115 4.46 -4.65 -30.41
C THR A 115 5.09 -4.25 -29.07
N LEU A 116 5.93 -3.23 -29.08
CA LEU A 116 6.53 -2.67 -27.89
C LEU A 116 5.46 -1.97 -27.02
N ALA A 117 4.53 -1.24 -27.63
CA ALA A 117 3.40 -0.62 -26.93
C ALA A 117 2.51 -1.68 -26.23
N VAL A 118 2.27 -2.84 -26.85
CA VAL A 118 1.56 -3.97 -26.17
C VAL A 118 2.29 -4.38 -24.89
N GLY A 119 3.62 -4.46 -24.92
CA GLY A 119 4.41 -4.80 -23.74
C GLY A 119 4.27 -3.77 -22.62
N MET A 120 4.37 -2.48 -22.96
CA MET A 120 4.18 -1.40 -21.98
C MET A 120 2.77 -1.41 -21.39
N VAL A 121 1.74 -1.42 -22.24
CA VAL A 121 0.32 -1.43 -21.81
C VAL A 121 0.04 -2.67 -20.96
N SER A 122 0.64 -3.81 -21.31
CA SER A 122 0.55 -5.03 -20.51
C SER A 122 1.35 -4.94 -19.20
N ALA A 123 2.38 -4.12 -19.08
CA ALA A 123 3.07 -3.93 -17.81
C ALA A 123 2.25 -3.03 -16.85
N ILE A 124 1.63 -1.96 -17.37
CA ILE A 124 1.03 -0.91 -16.54
C ILE A 124 -0.50 -1.05 -16.30
N THR A 125 -1.22 -1.82 -17.13
CA THR A 125 -2.69 -1.95 -17.02
C THR A 125 -3.14 -3.26 -16.37
N SER A 126 -4.44 -3.58 -16.40
CA SER A 126 -4.98 -4.86 -15.92
C SER A 126 -4.72 -6.02 -16.91
N ALA A 127 -4.94 -7.27 -16.48
CA ALA A 127 -4.70 -8.46 -17.32
C ALA A 127 -5.60 -8.46 -18.56
N ARG A 128 -6.83 -7.99 -18.38
CA ARG A 128 -7.77 -7.77 -19.47
C ARG A 128 -7.31 -6.65 -20.40
N GLY A 129 -6.79 -5.54 -19.87
CA GLY A 129 -6.25 -4.44 -20.66
C GLY A 129 -5.11 -4.87 -21.59
N GLY A 130 -4.10 -5.55 -21.04
CA GLY A 130 -2.99 -6.09 -21.82
C GLY A 130 -3.43 -7.12 -22.87
N ALA A 131 -4.36 -8.03 -22.52
CA ALA A 131 -4.90 -9.00 -23.47
C ALA A 131 -5.69 -8.34 -24.61
N LEU A 132 -6.50 -7.30 -24.33
CA LEU A 132 -7.22 -6.53 -25.34
C LEU A 132 -6.25 -5.76 -26.26
N ALA A 133 -5.18 -5.19 -25.71
CA ALA A 133 -4.14 -4.56 -26.51
C ALA A 133 -3.47 -5.58 -27.45
N ALA A 134 -3.03 -6.73 -26.93
CA ALA A 134 -2.43 -7.78 -27.75
C ALA A 134 -3.39 -8.30 -28.85
N ALA A 135 -4.66 -8.53 -28.50
CA ALA A 135 -5.68 -9.00 -29.46
C ALA A 135 -5.96 -7.97 -30.56
N SER A 136 -6.09 -6.69 -30.20
CA SER A 136 -6.32 -5.62 -31.18
C SER A 136 -5.08 -5.34 -32.05
N ALA A 137 -3.87 -5.47 -31.49
CA ALA A 137 -2.63 -5.45 -32.26
C ALA A 137 -2.60 -6.58 -33.29
N ALA A 138 -2.88 -7.81 -32.85
CA ALA A 138 -2.90 -8.98 -33.70
C ALA A 138 -3.92 -8.84 -34.83
N ALA A 139 -5.12 -8.33 -34.53
CA ALA A 139 -6.16 -8.07 -35.53
C ALA A 139 -5.69 -7.07 -36.60
N LEU A 140 -5.06 -5.97 -36.20
CA LEU A 140 -4.52 -4.97 -37.15
C LEU A 140 -3.43 -5.58 -38.05
N LEU A 141 -2.52 -6.37 -37.48
CA LEU A 141 -1.41 -6.99 -38.21
C LEU A 141 -1.87 -8.09 -39.16
N ILE A 142 -2.85 -8.90 -38.75
CA ILE A 142 -3.49 -9.91 -39.62
C ILE A 142 -4.19 -9.21 -40.78
N TYR A 143 -4.93 -8.14 -40.51
CA TYR A 143 -5.61 -7.36 -41.54
C TYR A 143 -4.61 -6.69 -42.50
N ALA A 144 -3.51 -6.12 -42.01
CA ALA A 144 -2.45 -5.56 -42.83
C ALA A 144 -1.80 -6.62 -43.74
N GLY A 145 -1.57 -7.83 -43.21
CA GLY A 145 -1.09 -8.96 -44.00
C GLY A 145 -2.08 -9.38 -45.09
N ALA A 146 -3.38 -9.46 -44.76
CA ALA A 146 -4.43 -9.80 -45.72
C ALA A 146 -4.58 -8.76 -46.84
N MET A 147 -4.29 -7.49 -46.55
CA MET A 147 -4.28 -6.39 -47.53
C MET A 147 -2.95 -6.25 -48.28
N HIS A 148 -2.03 -7.22 -48.14
CA HIS A 148 -0.68 -7.18 -48.72
C HIS A 148 0.13 -5.92 -48.36
N ARG A 149 -0.22 -5.28 -47.23
CA ARG A 149 0.51 -4.14 -46.66
C ARG A 149 1.70 -4.59 -45.81
N LEU A 150 1.72 -5.86 -45.39
CA LEU A 150 2.74 -6.42 -44.52
C LEU A 150 3.19 -7.80 -45.00
N ASN A 151 4.48 -7.97 -45.29
CA ASN A 151 5.01 -9.20 -45.89
C ASN A 151 5.16 -10.34 -44.86
N THR A 152 5.47 -10.01 -43.60
CA THR A 152 5.83 -10.98 -42.56
C THR A 152 4.96 -10.86 -41.30
N PRO A 153 3.61 -10.90 -41.41
CA PRO A 153 2.73 -10.68 -40.27
C PRO A 153 2.96 -11.70 -39.15
N ALA A 154 3.31 -12.94 -39.48
CA ALA A 154 3.60 -13.99 -38.50
C ALA A 154 4.74 -13.63 -37.52
N LEU A 155 5.78 -12.93 -38.00
CA LEU A 155 6.90 -12.49 -37.16
C LEU A 155 6.44 -11.46 -36.13
N TYR A 156 5.66 -10.46 -36.56
CA TYR A 156 5.15 -9.43 -35.66
C TYR A 156 4.11 -9.97 -34.70
N LEU A 157 3.32 -10.97 -35.09
CA LEU A 157 2.42 -11.68 -34.16
C LEU A 157 3.20 -12.39 -33.05
N ALA A 158 4.35 -13.00 -33.38
CA ALA A 158 5.24 -13.56 -32.37
C ALA A 158 5.79 -12.47 -31.43
N PHE A 159 6.19 -11.31 -31.95
CA PHE A 159 6.62 -10.17 -31.13
C PHE A 159 5.48 -9.60 -30.26
N VAL A 160 4.25 -9.55 -30.74
CA VAL A 160 3.08 -9.18 -29.92
C VAL A 160 2.89 -10.17 -28.76
N ALA A 161 2.99 -11.48 -29.03
CA ALA A 161 2.88 -12.50 -27.99
C ALA A 161 3.99 -12.39 -26.96
N ILE A 162 5.25 -12.18 -27.39
CA ILE A 162 6.39 -11.96 -26.51
C ILE A 162 6.20 -10.68 -25.68
N GLY A 163 5.85 -9.56 -26.32
CA GLY A 163 5.61 -8.28 -25.64
C GLY A 163 4.53 -8.41 -24.58
N TRP A 164 3.40 -9.04 -24.92
CA TRP A 164 2.33 -9.33 -23.96
C TRP A 164 2.80 -10.19 -22.79
N LEU A 165 3.52 -11.29 -23.07
CA LEU A 165 4.05 -12.18 -22.04
C LEU A 165 5.03 -11.46 -21.11
N VAL A 166 5.95 -10.67 -21.66
CA VAL A 166 6.92 -9.88 -20.88
C VAL A 166 6.19 -8.86 -20.00
N GLY A 167 5.21 -8.13 -20.53
CA GLY A 167 4.43 -7.18 -19.75
C GLY A 167 3.61 -7.87 -18.64
N TYR A 168 3.00 -9.02 -18.95
CA TYR A 168 2.28 -9.85 -17.97
C TYR A 168 3.21 -10.32 -16.83
N LEU A 169 4.40 -10.83 -17.16
CA LEU A 169 5.38 -11.28 -16.17
C LEU A 169 5.88 -10.11 -15.32
N MET A 170 6.21 -8.97 -15.94
CA MET A 170 6.67 -7.76 -15.22
C MET A 170 5.64 -7.30 -14.21
N ARG A 171 4.37 -7.21 -14.60
CA ARG A 171 3.29 -6.82 -13.70
C ARG A 171 3.10 -7.81 -12.56
N THR A 172 3.14 -9.10 -12.87
CA THR A 172 3.04 -10.16 -11.85
C THR A 172 4.17 -10.05 -10.83
N GLN A 173 5.40 -9.79 -11.29
CA GLN A 173 6.56 -9.55 -10.42
C GLN A 173 6.37 -8.32 -9.52
N GLN A 174 5.88 -7.21 -10.08
CA GLN A 174 5.61 -5.98 -9.30
C GLN A 174 4.52 -6.18 -8.24
N ASP A 175 3.44 -6.86 -8.59
CA ASP A 175 2.37 -7.21 -7.65
C ASP A 175 2.89 -8.09 -6.51
N LEU A 176 3.76 -9.06 -6.82
CA LEU A 176 4.37 -9.94 -5.83
C LEU A 176 5.32 -9.20 -4.90
N LEU A 177 6.19 -8.34 -5.43
CA LEU A 177 7.13 -7.54 -4.64
C LEU A 177 6.39 -6.60 -3.68
N THR A 178 5.31 -5.97 -4.17
CA THR A 178 4.47 -5.08 -3.34
C THR A 178 3.79 -5.86 -2.21
N LYS A 179 3.23 -7.04 -2.52
CA LYS A 179 2.62 -7.91 -1.50
C LYS A 179 3.64 -8.39 -0.47
N GLN A 180 4.85 -8.74 -0.91
CA GLN A 180 5.92 -9.18 0.00
C GLN A 180 6.33 -8.06 0.96
N SER A 181 6.51 -6.84 0.47
CA SER A 181 6.82 -5.68 1.31
C SER A 181 5.72 -5.43 2.34
N GLN A 182 4.45 -5.49 1.92
CA GLN A 182 3.30 -5.31 2.83
C GLN A 182 3.24 -6.39 3.92
N MET A 183 3.51 -7.64 3.58
CA MET A 183 3.55 -8.74 4.55
C MET A 183 4.68 -8.55 5.57
N GLN A 184 5.87 -8.13 5.13
CA GLN A 184 6.98 -7.87 6.06
C GLN A 184 6.66 -6.73 7.02
N ASP A 185 6.05 -5.66 6.52
CA ASP A 185 5.58 -4.53 7.33
C ASP A 185 4.59 -4.98 8.40
N GLN A 186 3.66 -5.87 8.06
CA GLN A 186 2.69 -6.42 9.00
C GLN A 186 3.40 -7.24 10.09
N LEU A 187 4.30 -8.16 9.70
CA LEU A 187 5.06 -8.97 10.65
C LEU A 187 5.91 -8.11 11.59
N ALA A 188 6.57 -7.08 11.07
CA ALA A 188 7.36 -6.15 11.87
C ALA A 188 6.51 -5.41 12.90
N ARG A 189 5.30 -4.96 12.52
CA ARG A 189 4.36 -4.31 13.44
C ARG A 189 3.86 -5.26 14.51
N HIS A 190 3.55 -6.52 14.16
CA HIS A 190 3.13 -7.53 15.12
C HIS A 190 4.25 -7.88 16.10
N ALA A 191 5.47 -8.13 15.61
CA ALA A 191 6.63 -8.41 16.45
C ALA A 191 6.93 -7.25 17.41
N ALA A 192 6.87 -6.00 16.92
CA ALA A 192 7.06 -4.83 17.78
C ALA A 192 5.97 -4.68 18.85
N ALA A 193 4.71 -5.03 18.54
CA ALA A 193 3.64 -5.02 19.52
C ALA A 193 3.79 -6.12 20.58
N ASP A 194 4.20 -7.32 20.17
CA ASP A 194 4.45 -8.44 21.09
C ASP A 194 5.65 -8.20 21.99
N GLU A 195 6.71 -7.59 21.44
CA GLU A 195 7.87 -7.12 22.20
C GLU A 195 7.44 -6.13 23.28
N ARG A 196 6.66 -5.10 22.91
CA ARG A 196 6.14 -4.11 23.87
C ARG A 196 5.31 -4.76 24.98
N ARG A 197 4.45 -5.73 24.63
CA ARG A 197 3.66 -6.49 25.61
C ARG A 197 4.52 -7.38 26.49
N ARG A 198 5.60 -7.95 25.96
CA ARG A 198 6.55 -8.76 26.73
C ARG A 198 7.30 -7.89 27.73
N ILE A 199 7.88 -6.78 27.28
CA ILE A 199 8.55 -5.80 28.15
C ILE A 199 7.61 -5.33 29.25
N ALA A 200 6.36 -4.99 28.92
CA ALA A 200 5.39 -4.54 29.92
C ALA A 200 5.11 -5.61 31.00
N ARG A 201 5.03 -6.89 30.63
CA ARG A 201 4.87 -8.01 31.57
C ARG A 201 6.11 -8.25 32.41
N GLU A 202 7.30 -8.32 31.80
CA GLU A 202 8.56 -8.51 32.53
C GLU A 202 8.82 -7.37 33.53
N VAL A 203 8.56 -6.12 33.12
CA VAL A 203 8.63 -4.95 34.00
C VAL A 203 7.59 -5.01 35.11
N HIS A 204 6.35 -5.43 34.81
CA HIS A 204 5.32 -5.60 35.83
C HIS A 204 5.72 -6.67 36.83
N ASP A 205 6.17 -7.84 36.39
CA ASP A 205 6.52 -8.95 37.28
C ASP A 205 7.70 -8.58 38.18
N VAL A 206 8.77 -8.00 37.62
CA VAL A 206 9.96 -7.60 38.40
C VAL A 206 9.64 -6.45 39.37
N ILE A 207 8.97 -5.39 38.90
CA ILE A 207 8.69 -4.21 39.75
C ILE A 207 7.59 -4.51 40.77
N ALA A 208 6.49 -5.14 40.37
CA ALA A 208 5.40 -5.44 41.29
C ALA A 208 5.84 -6.42 42.38
N HIS A 209 6.64 -7.44 42.03
CA HIS A 209 7.19 -8.37 43.00
C HIS A 209 8.11 -7.68 44.01
N SER A 210 9.10 -6.91 43.53
CA SER A 210 10.07 -6.22 44.40
C SER A 210 9.42 -5.16 45.30
N LEU A 211 8.44 -4.42 44.78
CA LEU A 211 7.71 -3.42 45.57
C LEU A 211 6.77 -4.08 46.59
N SER A 212 6.18 -5.24 46.28
CA SER A 212 5.40 -6.02 47.26
C SER A 212 6.26 -6.48 48.45
N VAL A 213 7.47 -6.98 48.19
CA VAL A 213 8.41 -7.40 49.24
C VAL A 213 8.87 -6.20 50.08
N THR A 214 9.14 -5.06 49.44
CA THR A 214 9.54 -3.83 50.13
C THR A 214 8.42 -3.29 51.04
N LEU A 215 7.18 -3.31 50.55
CA LEU A 215 6.00 -2.97 51.34
C LEU A 215 5.85 -3.90 52.55
N LEU A 216 6.04 -5.21 52.37
CA LEU A 216 6.00 -6.17 53.48
C LEU A 216 7.05 -5.85 54.56
N HIS A 217 8.29 -5.53 54.17
CA HIS A 217 9.33 -5.11 55.11
C HIS A 217 9.02 -3.79 55.81
N LEU A 218 8.47 -2.80 55.09
CA LEU A 218 8.02 -1.52 55.67
C LEU A 218 6.91 -1.73 56.71
N THR A 219 5.90 -2.56 56.39
CA THR A 219 4.83 -2.90 57.32
C THR A 219 5.37 -3.62 58.56
N GLY A 220 6.30 -4.57 58.38
CA GLY A 220 6.95 -5.29 59.49
C GLY A 220 7.79 -4.39 60.39
N ALA A 221 8.59 -3.49 59.80
CA ALA A 221 9.39 -2.51 60.55
C ALA A 221 8.50 -1.55 61.34
N ARG A 222 7.39 -1.08 60.75
CA ARG A 222 6.42 -0.24 61.46
C ARG A 222 5.84 -0.96 62.67
N HIS A 223 5.42 -2.21 62.49
CA HIS A 223 4.77 -2.97 63.56
C HIS A 223 5.70 -3.29 64.74
N ALA A 224 6.97 -3.57 64.46
CA ALA A 224 7.98 -3.77 65.50
C ALA A 224 8.22 -2.49 66.32
N LEU A 225 8.35 -1.34 65.64
CA LEU A 225 8.60 -0.04 66.30
C LEU A 225 7.39 0.47 67.09
N GLU A 226 6.16 0.13 66.68
CA GLU A 226 4.93 0.41 67.45
C GLU A 226 4.91 -0.34 68.80
N HIS A 227 5.54 -1.51 68.90
CA HIS A 227 5.62 -2.29 70.15
C HIS A 227 6.75 -1.85 71.09
N ASP A 228 7.86 -1.33 70.55
CA ASP A 228 9.05 -0.95 71.33
C ASP A 228 8.98 0.47 71.94
N GLY A 229 7.87 1.19 71.74
CA GLY A 229 7.66 2.53 72.33
C GLY A 229 8.56 3.62 71.73
N VAL A 230 8.97 3.45 70.47
CA VAL A 230 9.86 4.38 69.74
C VAL A 230 9.08 5.65 69.31
N ASP A 231 9.82 6.74 69.09
CA ASP A 231 9.35 8.05 68.65
C ASP A 231 8.23 8.02 67.57
N GLU A 232 7.13 8.74 67.84
CA GLU A 232 5.94 8.81 66.96
C GLU A 232 6.27 9.32 65.55
N ASP A 233 7.25 10.21 65.42
CA ASP A 233 7.63 10.77 64.11
C ASP A 233 8.25 9.69 63.20
N THR A 234 8.94 8.71 63.78
CA THR A 234 9.50 7.56 63.05
C THR A 234 8.40 6.63 62.53
N VAL A 235 7.38 6.36 63.35
CA VAL A 235 6.20 5.56 62.95
C VAL A 235 5.42 6.25 61.83
N ARG A 236 5.21 7.56 61.93
CA ARG A 236 4.55 8.38 60.89
C ARG A 236 5.36 8.42 59.59
N ALA A 237 6.70 8.41 59.64
CA ALA A 237 7.54 8.32 58.45
C ALA A 237 7.35 6.98 57.71
N LEU A 238 7.30 5.85 58.43
CA LEU A 238 7.05 4.53 57.84
C LEU A 238 5.64 4.40 57.25
N GLN A 239 4.61 4.97 57.91
CA GLN A 239 3.26 5.03 57.35
C GLN A 239 3.20 5.80 56.02
N ARG A 240 3.91 6.93 55.92
CA ARG A 240 4.01 7.70 54.66
C ARG A 240 4.71 6.90 53.56
N ALA A 241 5.80 6.20 53.89
CA ALA A 241 6.52 5.34 52.94
C ALA A 241 5.65 4.18 52.43
N GLU A 242 4.87 3.54 53.33
CA GLU A 242 3.94 2.48 52.96
C GLU A 242 2.82 3.01 52.04
N HIS A 243 2.25 4.18 52.35
CA HIS A 243 1.22 4.80 51.53
C HIS A 243 1.73 5.14 50.12
N LEU A 244 2.94 5.72 50.04
CA LEU A 244 3.59 6.03 48.77
C LEU A 244 3.88 4.76 47.95
N GLY A 245 4.34 3.68 48.58
CA GLY A 245 4.58 2.40 47.90
C GLY A 245 3.29 1.75 47.37
N ARG A 246 2.18 1.80 48.14
CA ARG A 246 0.87 1.32 47.67
C ARG A 246 0.33 2.15 46.52
N GLN A 247 0.52 3.47 46.57
CA GLN A 247 0.14 4.37 45.48
C GLN A 247 0.94 4.09 44.21
N ALA A 248 2.26 3.92 44.32
CA ALA A 248 3.12 3.56 43.20
C ALA A 248 2.73 2.21 42.56
N MET A 249 2.35 1.20 43.36
CA MET A 249 1.81 -0.07 42.85
C MET A 249 0.50 0.10 42.07
N ALA A 250 -0.40 0.94 42.57
CA ALA A 250 -1.67 1.22 41.90
C ALA A 250 -1.42 1.93 40.55
N ASP A 251 -0.50 2.89 40.52
CA ASP A 251 -0.13 3.62 39.30
C ASP A 251 0.51 2.67 38.27
N ILE A 252 1.46 1.81 38.65
CA ILE A 252 2.06 0.81 37.75
C ILE A 252 1.01 -0.16 37.19
N ARG A 253 0.12 -0.68 38.05
CA ARG A 253 -0.93 -1.61 37.63
C ARG A 253 -1.94 -0.93 36.69
N ARG A 254 -2.16 0.37 36.85
CA ARG A 254 -2.99 1.19 35.95
C ARG A 254 -2.29 1.48 34.61
N THR A 255 -1.00 1.82 34.63
CA THR A 255 -0.21 2.08 33.41
C THR A 255 -0.03 0.84 32.55
N VAL A 256 0.13 -0.35 33.15
CA VAL A 256 0.29 -1.62 32.42
C VAL A 256 -1.08 -2.28 32.10
N GLY A 257 -2.10 -2.04 32.92
CA GLY A 257 -3.44 -2.63 32.77
C GLY A 257 -4.39 -1.90 31.83
N LEU A 258 -4.09 -0.67 31.41
CA LEU A 258 -4.94 0.08 30.48
C LEU A 258 -4.64 -0.29 29.03
N LEU A 259 -5.20 -1.41 28.58
CA LEU A 259 -5.72 -1.46 27.21
C LEU A 259 -7.10 -0.76 27.21
N ASN A 260 -7.08 0.57 27.34
CA ASN A 260 -8.28 1.39 27.24
C ASN A 260 -8.50 1.75 25.77
N VAL A 261 -9.39 1.03 25.08
CA VAL A 261 -9.83 1.41 23.73
C VAL A 261 -10.91 2.47 23.87
N VAL A 262 -10.51 3.74 23.94
CA VAL A 262 -11.40 4.89 23.77
C VAL A 262 -11.38 5.26 22.30
N ASN A 263 -12.51 5.11 21.61
CA ASN A 263 -12.65 5.52 20.22
C ASN A 263 -13.46 6.82 20.19
N GLU A 264 -12.78 7.96 20.15
CA GLU A 264 -13.39 9.27 19.96
C GLU A 264 -13.74 9.42 18.47
N LEU A 265 -15.04 9.39 18.16
CA LEU A 265 -15.52 9.63 16.80
C LEU A 265 -15.50 11.15 16.54
N PRO A 266 -14.87 11.63 15.45
CA PRO A 266 -14.86 13.05 15.15
C PRO A 266 -16.28 13.57 14.87
N GLY A 267 -16.71 14.55 15.67
CA GLY A 267 -17.78 15.52 15.40
C GLY A 267 -19.04 14.99 14.70
N VAL A 268 -19.99 14.47 15.47
CA VAL A 268 -21.38 14.38 15.04
C VAL A 268 -22.18 15.39 15.87
N ASP A 269 -22.23 16.64 15.39
CA ASP A 269 -23.20 17.61 15.86
C ASP A 269 -24.60 17.16 15.42
N GLY A 270 -25.49 16.97 16.38
CA GLY A 270 -26.93 16.90 16.14
C GLY A 270 -27.63 15.68 16.72
N ASP A 271 -28.56 15.99 17.61
CA ASP A 271 -29.68 15.17 18.10
C ASP A 271 -30.18 14.13 17.08
N ARG A 272 -29.64 12.91 17.17
CA ARG A 272 -30.21 11.72 16.54
C ARG A 272 -30.13 10.59 17.54
N THR A 273 -31.26 9.98 17.84
CA THR A 273 -31.32 8.67 18.51
C THR A 273 -30.48 7.67 17.71
N VAL A 274 -29.26 7.40 18.15
CA VAL A 274 -28.37 6.39 17.56
C VAL A 274 -28.96 5.03 17.90
N THR A 275 -29.59 4.37 16.93
CA THR A 275 -29.93 2.95 17.07
C THR A 275 -28.60 2.16 17.05
N PRO A 276 -28.33 1.29 18.04
CA PRO A 276 -27.09 0.51 18.06
C PRO A 276 -26.94 -0.27 16.76
N GLY A 277 -25.96 0.11 15.92
CA GLY A 277 -25.65 -0.64 14.72
C GLY A 277 -25.13 -2.05 15.06
N ARG A 278 -25.20 -2.98 14.10
CA ARG A 278 -24.75 -4.38 14.25
C ARG A 278 -23.36 -4.55 14.90
N GLY A 279 -22.48 -3.57 14.75
CA GLY A 279 -21.15 -3.55 15.37
C GLY A 279 -21.16 -3.51 16.90
N LEU A 280 -22.06 -2.73 17.54
CA LEU A 280 -22.17 -2.64 19.00
C LEU A 280 -22.69 -3.94 19.61
N HIS A 281 -23.61 -4.60 18.93
CA HIS A 281 -24.15 -5.89 19.36
C HIS A 281 -23.05 -6.97 19.35
N GLY A 282 -22.22 -7.01 18.29
CA GLY A 282 -21.08 -7.93 18.23
C GLY A 282 -19.96 -7.60 19.23
N MET A 283 -19.80 -6.34 19.64
CA MET A 283 -18.88 -5.96 20.71
C MET A 283 -19.41 -6.38 22.08
N MET A 284 -20.69 -6.14 22.35
CA MET A 284 -21.34 -6.57 23.60
C MET A 284 -21.25 -8.09 23.78
N GLN A 285 -21.57 -8.86 22.74
CA GLN A 285 -21.50 -10.32 22.79
C GLN A 285 -20.07 -10.83 23.08
N ARG A 286 -19.02 -10.19 22.54
CA ARG A 286 -17.63 -10.57 22.80
C ARG A 286 -17.13 -10.13 24.16
N ILE A 287 -17.54 -8.97 24.64
CA ILE A 287 -17.23 -8.49 25.99
C ILE A 287 -17.89 -9.41 27.03
N GLU A 288 -19.14 -9.80 26.79
CA GLU A 288 -19.90 -10.71 27.65
C GLU A 288 -19.29 -12.12 27.67
N LEU A 289 -18.85 -12.64 26.52
CA LEU A 289 -18.09 -13.90 26.44
C LEU A 289 -16.77 -13.86 27.24
N LEU A 290 -16.19 -12.68 27.42
CA LEU A 290 -14.96 -12.47 28.20
C LEU A 290 -15.24 -12.07 29.66
N GLY A 291 -16.49 -12.12 30.12
CA GLY A 291 -16.90 -11.72 31.47
C GLY A 291 -16.70 -10.24 31.76
N GLY A 292 -16.63 -9.41 30.71
CA GLY A 292 -16.45 -7.98 30.80
C GLY A 292 -17.77 -7.19 30.85
N THR A 293 -17.64 -5.88 31.04
CA THR A 293 -18.76 -4.92 30.98
C THR A 293 -18.50 -3.87 29.90
N ILE A 294 -19.54 -3.47 29.18
CA ILE A 294 -19.48 -2.42 28.16
C ILE A 294 -20.53 -1.34 28.47
N THR A 295 -20.12 -0.09 28.48
CA THR A 295 -20.99 1.09 28.60
C THR A 295 -20.79 1.97 27.37
N PHE A 296 -21.86 2.55 26.86
CA PHE A 296 -21.80 3.45 25.70
C PHE A 296 -22.82 4.56 25.85
N GLY A 297 -22.48 5.76 25.39
CA GLY A 297 -23.37 6.90 25.50
C GLY A 297 -22.75 8.23 25.06
N PRO A 298 -23.59 9.27 24.99
CA PRO A 298 -23.13 10.63 24.76
C PRO A 298 -22.24 11.11 25.93
N SER A 299 -21.15 11.80 25.59
CA SER A 299 -20.11 12.35 26.45
C SER A 299 -19.93 13.83 26.09
N PRO A 300 -19.36 14.70 26.96
CA PRO A 300 -19.13 16.12 26.66
C PRO A 300 -18.40 16.38 25.33
N ASP A 301 -17.55 15.44 24.90
CA ASP A 301 -16.73 15.56 23.69
C ASP A 301 -17.21 14.68 22.51
N GLY A 302 -18.41 14.06 22.60
CA GLY A 302 -18.99 13.27 21.51
C GLY A 302 -19.62 11.95 21.96
N TRP A 303 -19.53 10.90 21.14
CA TRP A 303 -20.05 9.57 21.47
C TRP A 303 -18.92 8.69 21.99
N SER A 304 -19.11 8.08 23.16
CA SER A 304 -18.07 7.28 23.84
C SER A 304 -18.52 5.85 24.08
N VAL A 305 -17.57 4.92 24.01
CA VAL A 305 -17.74 3.51 24.37
C VAL A 305 -16.62 3.14 25.32
N HIS A 306 -16.98 2.64 26.50
CA HIS A 306 -16.07 2.15 27.52
C HIS A 306 -16.29 0.65 27.71
N ALA A 307 -15.22 -0.11 27.65
CA ALA A 307 -15.23 -1.55 27.84
C ALA A 307 -14.22 -1.93 28.93
N SER A 308 -14.63 -2.73 29.91
CA SER A 308 -13.76 -3.34 30.90
C SER A 308 -13.83 -4.85 30.78
N VAL A 309 -12.69 -5.54 30.81
CA VAL A 309 -12.60 -6.99 30.80
C VAL A 309 -11.69 -7.41 31.96
N PRO A 310 -12.11 -8.34 32.84
CA PRO A 310 -11.26 -8.84 33.91
C PRO A 310 -9.99 -9.48 33.33
N SER A 311 -8.82 -9.10 33.85
CA SER A 311 -7.51 -9.54 33.36
C SER A 311 -7.15 -11.00 33.71
N GLY A 312 -8.13 -11.90 33.86
CA GLY A 312 -7.95 -13.30 34.26
C GLY A 312 -8.80 -14.32 33.51
N ALA A 313 -9.50 -13.94 32.44
CA ALA A 313 -10.48 -14.82 31.76
C ALA A 313 -9.88 -15.87 30.79
N HIS A 314 -8.61 -16.27 30.94
CA HIS A 314 -8.05 -17.39 30.17
C HIS A 314 -7.23 -18.32 31.05
N GLU A 315 -7.92 -19.04 31.93
CA GLU A 315 -7.50 -20.36 32.38
C GLU A 315 -8.77 -21.22 32.54
N SER A 316 -9.44 -21.49 31.42
CA SER A 316 -10.50 -22.49 31.36
C SER A 316 -9.88 -23.85 31.07
N ASP A 317 -9.95 -24.71 32.09
CA ASP A 317 -9.81 -26.16 32.13
C ASP A 317 -10.08 -26.88 30.77
N PRO A 318 -9.26 -27.87 30.35
CA PRO A 318 -9.51 -28.61 29.11
C PRO A 318 -10.82 -29.40 29.23
N PRO A 319 -11.60 -29.55 28.14
CA PRO A 319 -12.86 -30.29 28.19
C PRO A 319 -12.62 -31.76 28.53
N ASP A 320 -13.41 -32.24 29.48
CA ASP A 320 -13.48 -33.60 29.97
C ASP A 320 -13.58 -34.61 28.82
N ARG A 321 -12.75 -35.67 28.87
CA ARG A 321 -12.74 -36.72 27.85
C ARG A 321 -14.05 -37.52 27.94
N ILE A 322 -14.77 -37.60 26.83
CA ILE A 322 -15.87 -38.56 26.65
C ILE A 322 -15.31 -39.99 26.83
N PRO A 323 -15.91 -40.86 27.67
CA PRO A 323 -15.49 -42.25 27.76
C PRO A 323 -15.86 -43.01 26.49
N ALA A 324 -14.89 -43.77 25.96
CA ALA A 324 -15.09 -44.67 24.85
C ALA A 324 -16.08 -45.79 25.24
N SER A 325 -17.12 -45.95 24.44
CA SER A 325 -17.96 -47.15 24.35
C SER A 325 -18.05 -47.56 22.90
#